data_AF-A0A662RRI9-F1
#
_entry.id   AF-A0A662RRI9-F1
#
_cell.length_a   1.000
_cell.length_b   1.000
_cell.length_c   1.000
_cell.angle_alpha   90.00
_cell.angle_beta   90.00
_cell.angle_gamma   90.00
#
_symmetry.space_group_name_H-M   'P 1'
#
loop_
_entity.id
_entity.type
_entity.pdbx_description
1 polymer ?
#
loop_
_entity_poly.entity_id
_entity_poly.type
_entity_poly.pdbx_seq_one_letter_code
_entity_poly.pdbx_strand_id
1 'polypeptide(L)'
;VKMYDRYKVVRAVIRKCMREYPADDWYKQALYDLERILASVINDGVIKNRVKRLKYDHGIFSRLRRILRNEDKQSKEGVEKRMKRFLAFIESKAKSDSRYKSLADQIKRCWCGLFHTYEDARLPRTNNDMEGLIKEQRRKWRRMTGTTNVDEWIVYHAPTGIYLFNLIGVSPPLEKLGFSTDLREILSSVRYETFRNCVNEYEKRRNKDRIRKRANRNIDELLMSVLEKNKILVSVG
;
A
#
# COMPACT_ATOMS: atom_id res chain seq x y z
N VAL A 1 23.25 7.48 -1.35
CA VAL A 1 23.82 8.14 -0.14
C VAL A 1 24.80 7.23 0.60
N LYS A 2 24.35 6.10 1.16
CA LYS A 2 25.21 5.16 1.91
C LYS A 2 26.48 4.73 1.17
N MET A 3 26.37 4.49 -0.14
CA MET A 3 27.52 4.14 -1.00
C MET A 3 28.57 5.25 -1.12
N TYR A 4 28.14 6.51 -1.26
CA TYR A 4 29.06 7.67 -1.30
C TYR A 4 29.78 7.88 0.03
N ASP A 5 29.08 7.66 1.15
CA ASP A 5 29.71 7.71 2.48
C ASP A 5 30.71 6.55 2.66
N ARG A 6 30.39 5.34 2.17
CA ARG A 6 31.33 4.20 2.13
C ARG A 6 32.57 4.50 1.30
N TYR A 7 32.43 5.13 0.13
CA TYR A 7 33.58 5.54 -0.69
C TYR A 7 34.53 6.48 0.06
N LYS A 8 34.01 7.41 0.86
CA LYS A 8 34.85 8.26 1.71
C LYS A 8 35.61 7.48 2.78
N VAL A 9 34.95 6.52 3.42
CA VAL A 9 35.58 5.65 4.43
C VAL A 9 36.68 4.80 3.79
N VAL A 10 36.38 4.16 2.65
CA VAL A 10 37.35 3.33 1.91
C VAL A 10 38.55 4.16 1.46
N ARG A 11 38.33 5.39 0.95
CA ARG A 11 39.43 6.31 0.59
C ARG A 11 40.29 6.68 1.80
N ALA A 12 39.69 6.91 2.97
CA ALA A 12 40.43 7.21 4.19
C ALA A 12 41.30 6.02 4.64
N VAL A 13 40.79 4.79 4.51
CA VAL A 13 41.53 3.56 4.78
C VAL A 13 42.68 3.38 3.80
N ILE A 14 42.44 3.54 2.49
CA ILE A 14 43.50 3.45 1.45
C ILE A 14 44.63 4.44 1.74
N ARG A 15 44.30 5.69 2.08
CA ARG A 15 45.29 6.72 2.47
C ARG A 15 46.02 6.40 3.76
N LYS A 16 45.42 5.62 4.67
CA LYS A 16 46.10 5.12 5.86
C LYS A 16 47.08 4.02 5.47
N CYS A 17 46.66 3.04 4.67
CA CYS A 17 47.52 1.96 4.17
C CYS A 17 48.72 2.50 3.37
N MET A 18 48.52 3.50 2.51
CA MET A 18 49.62 4.15 1.78
C MET A 18 50.68 4.80 2.68
N ARG A 19 50.26 5.33 3.85
CA ARG A 19 51.19 5.99 4.81
C ARG A 19 51.94 4.97 5.65
N GLU A 20 51.29 3.86 5.98
CA GLU A 20 51.85 2.80 6.82
C GLU A 20 52.67 1.78 6.02
N TYR A 21 52.49 1.71 4.70
CA TYR A 21 53.21 0.79 3.81
C TYR A 21 54.43 1.45 3.15
N PRO A 22 55.66 1.13 3.56
CA PRO A 22 56.86 1.80 3.07
C PRO A 22 57.35 1.29 1.72
N ALA A 23 57.09 0.03 1.37
CA ALA A 23 57.64 -0.61 0.16
C ALA A 23 56.97 -0.10 -1.12
N ASP A 24 57.77 0.06 -2.18
CA ASP A 24 57.33 0.61 -3.46
C ASP A 24 57.10 -0.50 -4.49
N ASP A 25 56.01 -1.25 -4.27
CA ASP A 25 55.67 -2.44 -5.05
C ASP A 25 54.38 -2.25 -5.85
N TRP A 26 54.04 -3.25 -6.67
CA TRP A 26 52.77 -3.33 -7.42
C TRP A 26 51.53 -3.10 -6.53
N TYR A 27 51.59 -3.49 -5.26
CA TYR A 27 50.53 -3.27 -4.28
C TYR A 27 50.31 -1.78 -3.98
N LYS A 28 51.39 -1.01 -3.81
CA LYS A 28 51.32 0.44 -3.57
C LYS A 28 50.81 1.17 -4.81
N GLN A 29 51.21 0.72 -6.01
CA GLN A 29 50.68 1.22 -7.27
C GLN A 29 49.16 0.97 -7.39
N ALA A 30 48.69 -0.24 -7.05
CA ALA A 30 47.26 -0.55 -7.03
C ALA A 30 46.48 0.33 -6.04
N LEU A 31 47.05 0.65 -4.88
CA LEU A 31 46.45 1.60 -3.94
C LEU A 31 46.34 3.00 -4.55
N TYR A 32 47.35 3.48 -5.27
CA TYR A 32 47.31 4.78 -5.97
C TYR A 32 46.22 4.83 -7.05
N ASP A 33 46.07 3.77 -7.84
CA ASP A 33 45.01 3.68 -8.82
C ASP A 33 43.61 3.71 -8.19
N LEU A 34 43.42 2.98 -7.09
CA LEU A 34 42.17 3.00 -6.33
C LEU A 34 41.90 4.38 -5.70
N GLU A 35 42.92 5.06 -5.16
CA GLU A 35 42.75 6.43 -4.63
C GLU A 35 42.33 7.38 -5.73
N ARG A 36 42.95 7.31 -6.91
CA ARG A 36 42.63 8.14 -8.08
C ARG A 36 41.19 7.97 -8.53
N ILE A 37 40.72 6.73 -8.65
CA ILE A 37 39.33 6.43 -9.03
C ILE A 37 38.34 6.92 -7.95
N LEU A 38 38.63 6.69 -6.67
CA LEU A 38 37.77 7.17 -5.59
C LEU A 38 37.80 8.70 -5.48
N ALA A 39 38.94 9.32 -5.74
CA ALA A 39 39.11 10.76 -5.76
C ALA A 39 38.30 11.40 -6.87
N SER A 40 38.30 10.84 -8.09
CA SER A 40 37.51 11.37 -9.21
C SER A 40 36.01 11.38 -8.88
N VAL A 41 35.49 10.29 -8.29
CA VAL A 41 34.06 10.19 -7.90
C VAL A 41 33.71 11.07 -6.69
N ILE A 42 34.61 11.20 -5.70
CA ILE A 42 34.33 11.97 -4.48
C ILE A 42 34.46 13.48 -4.72
N ASN A 43 35.44 13.88 -5.54
CA ASN A 43 35.72 15.28 -5.85
C ASN A 43 34.79 15.83 -6.94
N ASP A 44 34.09 14.98 -7.68
CA ASP A 44 33.04 15.39 -8.60
C ASP A 44 31.97 16.23 -7.87
N GLY A 45 31.93 17.52 -8.21
CA GLY A 45 31.01 18.49 -7.63
C GLY A 45 29.54 18.18 -7.93
N VAL A 46 29.24 17.57 -9.08
CA VAL A 46 27.88 17.17 -9.47
C VAL A 46 27.39 16.05 -8.56
N ILE A 47 28.20 15.01 -8.37
CA ILE A 47 27.88 13.87 -7.48
C ILE A 47 27.76 14.36 -6.04
N LYS A 48 28.71 15.17 -5.56
CA LYS A 48 28.68 15.76 -4.22
C LYS A 48 27.39 16.55 -3.98
N ASN A 49 26.99 17.40 -4.93
CA ASN A 49 25.77 18.19 -4.83
C ASN A 49 24.50 17.34 -4.90
N ARG A 50 24.47 16.28 -5.71
CA ARG A 50 23.36 15.32 -5.74
C ARG A 50 23.23 14.57 -4.42
N VAL A 51 24.33 14.08 -3.86
CA VAL A 51 24.33 13.37 -2.57
C VAL A 51 23.90 14.30 -1.43
N LYS A 52 24.38 15.55 -1.41
CA LYS A 52 23.97 16.56 -0.43
C LYS A 52 22.45 16.80 -0.49
N ARG A 53 21.90 16.95 -1.69
CA ARG A 53 20.44 17.09 -1.90
C ARG A 53 19.67 15.85 -1.45
N LEU A 54 20.11 14.65 -1.84
CA LEU A 54 19.46 13.40 -1.42
C LEU A 54 19.46 13.22 0.10
N LYS A 55 20.55 13.59 0.80
CA LYS A 55 20.60 13.58 2.27
C LYS A 55 19.57 14.53 2.87
N TYR A 56 19.45 15.72 2.30
CA TYR A 56 18.48 16.72 2.73
C TYR A 56 17.03 16.23 2.52
N ASP A 57 16.72 15.73 1.33
CA ASP A 57 15.39 15.19 1.01
C ASP A 57 15.04 14.00 1.91
N HIS A 58 15.99 13.10 2.14
CA HIS A 58 15.82 12.00 3.07
C HIS A 58 15.50 12.48 4.50
N GLY A 59 16.11 13.58 4.95
CA GLY A 59 15.78 14.20 6.23
C GLY A 59 14.34 14.71 6.30
N ILE A 60 13.83 15.32 5.22
CA ILE A 60 12.44 15.76 5.11
C ILE A 60 11.48 14.57 5.23
N PHE A 61 11.71 13.50 4.46
CA PHE A 61 10.87 12.30 4.52
C PHE A 61 10.96 11.57 5.86
N SER A 62 12.14 11.58 6.49
CA SER A 62 12.32 11.01 7.84
C SER A 62 11.52 11.80 8.88
N ARG A 63 11.51 13.13 8.78
CA ARG A 63 10.67 13.99 9.62
C ARG A 63 9.18 13.70 9.42
N LEU A 64 8.72 13.56 8.17
CA LEU A 64 7.34 13.19 7.86
C LEU A 64 6.98 11.82 8.48
N ARG A 65 7.84 10.82 8.29
CA ARG A 65 7.67 9.48 8.86
C ARG A 65 7.57 9.52 10.38
N ARG A 66 8.41 10.30 11.06
CA ARG A 66 8.37 10.44 12.52
C ARG A 66 7.05 11.02 13.02
N ILE A 67 6.54 12.05 12.32
CA ILE A 67 5.23 12.65 12.65
C ILE A 67 4.12 11.59 12.47
N LEU A 68 4.11 10.88 11.35
CA LEU A 68 3.09 9.89 11.03
C LEU A 68 3.15 8.61 11.88
N ARG A 69 4.35 8.22 12.31
CA ARG A 69 4.49 7.10 13.26
C ARG A 69 4.10 7.49 14.66
N ASN A 70 4.01 8.80 14.95
CA ASN A 70 3.78 9.34 16.27
C ASN A 70 4.72 8.70 17.32
N GLU A 71 6.02 8.69 17.01
CA GLU A 71 7.07 8.14 17.90
C GLU A 71 7.07 8.85 19.26
N ASP A 72 6.66 10.12 19.27
CA ASP A 72 6.57 10.97 20.47
C ASP A 72 5.24 10.80 21.26
N LYS A 73 4.43 9.78 20.92
CA LYS A 73 3.17 9.39 21.61
C LYS A 73 2.22 10.57 21.92
N GLN A 74 2.04 11.46 20.95
CA GLN A 74 1.16 12.63 21.08
C GLN A 74 -0.32 12.26 20.88
N SER A 75 -1.23 13.12 21.34
CA SER A 75 -2.65 13.04 20.98
C SER A 75 -2.86 13.35 19.50
N LYS A 76 -4.06 13.06 18.99
CA LYS A 76 -4.48 13.39 17.62
C LYS A 76 -4.24 14.86 17.28
N GLU A 77 -4.65 15.78 18.15
CA GLU A 77 -4.47 17.22 17.97
C GLU A 77 -2.98 17.60 17.89
N GLY A 78 -2.15 16.93 18.70
CA GLY A 78 -0.70 17.11 18.70
C GLY A 78 -0.07 16.70 17.37
N VAL A 79 -0.49 15.56 16.81
CA VAL A 79 -0.05 15.08 15.50
C VAL A 79 -0.56 16.00 14.38
N GLU A 80 -1.83 16.43 14.44
CA GLU A 80 -2.42 17.36 13.47
C GLU A 80 -1.66 18.69 13.45
N LYS A 81 -1.38 19.28 14.62
CA LYS A 81 -0.62 20.54 14.72
C LYS A 81 0.80 20.39 14.14
N ARG A 82 1.45 19.25 14.37
CA ARG A 82 2.77 18.94 13.80
C ARG A 82 2.70 18.77 12.28
N MET A 83 1.66 18.10 11.79
CA MET A 83 1.44 17.91 10.37
C MET A 83 1.09 19.23 9.67
N LYS A 84 0.31 20.12 10.30
CA LYS A 84 0.03 21.48 9.78
C LYS A 84 1.31 22.27 9.61
N ARG A 85 2.18 22.27 10.62
CA ARG A 85 3.51 22.92 10.54
C ARG A 85 4.39 22.30 9.45
N PHE A 86 4.33 20.98 9.29
CA PHE A 86 5.07 20.30 8.23
C PHE A 86 4.53 20.65 6.84
N LEU A 87 3.21 20.68 6.66
CA LEU A 87 2.57 21.08 5.42
C LEU A 87 2.96 22.52 5.04
N ALA A 88 2.85 23.47 5.97
CA ALA A 88 3.27 24.86 5.73
C ALA A 88 4.76 24.97 5.33
N PHE A 89 5.62 24.17 5.96
CA PHE A 89 7.04 24.08 5.58
C PHE A 89 7.24 23.55 4.16
N ILE A 90 6.51 22.49 3.77
CA ILE A 90 6.57 21.92 2.41
C ILE A 90 5.97 22.87 1.38
N GLU A 91 4.89 23.58 1.69
CA GLU A 91 4.29 24.57 0.80
C GLU A 91 5.22 25.76 0.54
N SER A 92 5.88 26.26 1.59
CA SER A 92 6.91 27.29 1.46
C SER A 92 8.05 26.80 0.55
N LYS A 93 8.51 25.55 0.75
CA LYS A 93 9.49 24.90 -0.13
C LYS A 93 9.00 24.73 -1.56
N ALA A 94 7.74 24.38 -1.76
CA ALA A 94 7.14 24.17 -3.08
C ALA A 94 7.11 25.45 -3.93
N LYS A 95 7.09 26.64 -3.30
CA LYS A 95 7.27 27.93 -3.99
C LYS A 95 8.65 28.07 -4.62
N SER A 96 9.68 27.57 -3.94
CA SER A 96 11.08 27.61 -4.43
C SER A 96 11.45 26.43 -5.32
N ASP A 97 10.81 25.27 -5.14
CA ASP A 97 11.15 24.03 -5.81
C ASP A 97 9.89 23.20 -6.07
N SER A 98 9.48 23.15 -7.33
CA SER A 98 8.23 22.53 -7.80
C SER A 98 8.11 21.05 -7.45
N ARG A 99 9.22 20.36 -7.17
CA ARG A 99 9.23 18.93 -6.81
C ARG A 99 8.47 18.64 -5.52
N TYR A 100 8.48 19.58 -4.58
CA TYR A 100 7.73 19.43 -3.32
C TYR A 100 6.23 19.73 -3.46
N LYS A 101 5.79 20.29 -4.60
CA LYS A 101 4.38 20.57 -4.86
C LYS A 101 3.54 19.28 -4.86
N SER A 102 4.03 18.24 -5.55
CA SER A 102 3.37 16.93 -5.57
C SER A 102 3.23 16.34 -4.16
N LEU A 103 4.24 16.50 -3.31
CA LEU A 103 4.19 16.06 -1.92
C LEU A 103 3.15 16.85 -1.10
N ALA A 104 3.09 18.17 -1.25
CA ALA A 104 2.09 19.01 -0.58
C ALA A 104 0.66 18.62 -0.99
N ASP A 105 0.43 18.45 -2.29
CA ASP A 105 -0.87 18.09 -2.85
C ASP A 105 -1.32 16.71 -2.36
N GLN A 106 -0.39 15.75 -2.29
CA GLN A 106 -0.67 14.43 -1.74
C GLN A 106 -1.08 14.49 -0.26
N ILE A 107 -0.38 15.28 0.55
CA ILE A 107 -0.71 15.45 1.98
C ILE A 107 -2.11 16.09 2.14
N LYS A 108 -2.43 17.10 1.33
CA LYS A 108 -3.76 17.73 1.33
C LYS A 108 -4.87 16.77 0.97
N ARG A 109 -4.68 15.96 -0.08
CA ARG A 109 -5.66 14.96 -0.52
C ARG A 109 -5.95 13.92 0.56
N CYS A 110 -4.95 13.53 1.32
CA CYS A 110 -5.10 12.55 2.39
C CYS A 110 -5.54 13.16 3.73
N TRP A 111 -5.66 14.49 3.85
CA TRP A 111 -5.80 15.20 5.12
C TRP A 111 -7.00 14.76 5.95
N CYS A 112 -8.18 14.64 5.33
CA CYS A 112 -9.42 14.29 6.01
C CYS A 112 -9.38 12.90 6.66
N GLY A 113 -8.67 11.94 6.06
CA GLY A 113 -8.57 10.57 6.57
C GLY A 113 -7.36 10.31 7.47
N LEU A 114 -6.43 11.26 7.57
CA LEU A 114 -5.09 11.00 8.11
C LEU A 114 -5.09 10.80 9.63
N PHE A 115 -5.98 11.48 10.35
CA PHE A 115 -5.86 11.62 11.81
C PHE A 115 -6.79 10.71 12.63
N HIS A 116 -7.77 10.06 12.00
CA HIS A 116 -8.71 9.17 12.70
C HIS A 116 -8.03 7.96 13.35
N THR A 117 -6.90 7.51 12.79
CA THR A 117 -6.14 6.36 13.30
C THR A 117 -5.30 6.66 14.55
N TYR A 118 -5.25 7.91 15.02
CA TYR A 118 -4.56 8.27 16.25
C TYR A 118 -5.47 8.28 17.49
N GLU A 119 -6.80 8.26 17.31
CA GLU A 119 -7.77 8.14 18.40
C GLU A 119 -8.01 6.67 18.78
N ASP A 120 -8.05 5.77 17.80
CA ASP A 120 -8.33 4.35 18.01
C ASP A 120 -7.07 3.50 17.84
N ALA A 121 -6.60 2.90 18.93
CA ALA A 121 -5.44 2.01 18.94
C ALA A 121 -5.64 0.73 18.11
N ARG A 122 -6.89 0.35 17.81
CA ARG A 122 -7.22 -0.82 17.00
C ARG A 122 -7.00 -0.56 15.51
N LEU A 123 -6.97 0.70 15.09
CA LEU A 123 -6.77 1.06 13.69
C LEU A 123 -5.27 1.16 13.39
N PRO A 124 -4.76 0.47 12.36
CA PRO A 124 -3.36 0.59 11.97
C PRO A 124 -3.09 2.00 11.45
N ARG A 125 -2.06 2.65 12.02
CA ARG A 125 -1.65 4.03 11.67
C ARG A 125 -1.26 4.21 10.20
N THR A 126 -0.81 3.14 9.56
CA THR A 126 -0.50 3.11 8.13
C THR A 126 -1.16 1.93 7.47
N ASN A 127 -1.83 2.18 6.35
CA ASN A 127 -2.44 1.13 5.53
C ASN A 127 -1.40 0.31 4.73
N ASN A 128 -0.10 0.61 4.81
CA ASN A 128 0.92 0.03 3.92
C ASN A 128 0.94 -1.51 3.94
N ASP A 129 0.78 -2.12 5.11
CA ASP A 129 0.79 -3.58 5.25
C ASP A 129 -0.52 -4.19 4.71
N MET A 130 -1.67 -3.55 4.96
CA MET A 130 -2.93 -4.00 4.37
C MET A 130 -2.99 -3.70 2.87
N GLU A 131 -2.34 -2.66 2.36
CA GLU A 131 -2.21 -2.40 0.93
C GLU A 131 -1.45 -3.52 0.24
N GLY A 132 -0.39 -4.05 0.87
CA GLY A 132 0.34 -5.22 0.39
C GLY A 132 -0.59 -6.42 0.28
N LEU A 133 -1.31 -6.73 1.37
CA LEU A 133 -2.30 -7.81 1.40
C LEU A 133 -3.41 -7.62 0.35
N ILE A 134 -4.00 -6.42 0.26
CA ILE A 134 -5.04 -6.08 -0.71
C ILE A 134 -4.51 -6.22 -2.14
N LYS A 135 -3.29 -5.77 -2.43
CA LYS A 135 -2.66 -5.91 -3.76
C LYS A 135 -2.40 -7.37 -4.11
N GLU A 136 -1.91 -8.16 -3.16
CA GLU A 136 -1.68 -9.59 -3.36
C GLU A 136 -3.00 -10.32 -3.62
N GLN A 137 -4.03 -10.03 -2.81
CA GLN A 137 -5.37 -10.59 -3.00
C GLN A 137 -5.95 -10.17 -4.34
N ARG A 138 -5.90 -8.88 -4.71
CA ARG A 138 -6.33 -8.39 -6.04
C ARG A 138 -5.58 -9.09 -7.18
N ARG A 139 -4.29 -9.41 -7.02
CA ARG A 139 -3.49 -10.14 -8.02
C ARG A 139 -3.93 -11.59 -8.15
N LYS A 140 -4.06 -12.32 -7.03
CA LYS A 140 -4.57 -13.70 -7.00
C LYS A 140 -5.96 -13.77 -7.63
N TRP A 141 -6.83 -12.81 -7.30
CA TRP A 141 -8.16 -12.67 -7.90
C TRP A 141 -8.14 -12.53 -9.41
N ARG A 142 -7.39 -11.56 -9.95
CA ARG A 142 -7.31 -11.34 -11.41
C ARG A 142 -6.86 -12.59 -12.15
N ARG A 143 -5.96 -13.39 -11.55
CA ARG A 143 -5.49 -14.66 -12.13
C ARG A 143 -6.58 -15.74 -12.12
N MET A 144 -7.38 -15.83 -11.06
CA MET A 144 -8.44 -16.83 -10.95
C MET A 144 -9.66 -16.51 -11.80
N THR A 145 -10.07 -15.24 -11.89
CA THR A 145 -11.35 -14.83 -12.49
C THR A 145 -11.22 -14.07 -13.80
N GLY A 146 -9.99 -13.69 -14.21
CA GLY A 146 -9.75 -12.86 -15.40
C GLY A 146 -10.31 -11.44 -15.32
N THR A 147 -10.91 -11.04 -14.19
CA THR A 147 -11.65 -9.77 -14.08
C THR A 147 -10.77 -8.67 -13.49
N THR A 148 -10.63 -7.55 -14.21
CA THR A 148 -9.80 -6.40 -13.79
C THR A 148 -10.49 -5.51 -12.77
N ASN A 149 -11.82 -5.40 -12.83
CA ASN A 149 -12.64 -4.56 -11.94
C ASN A 149 -13.00 -5.33 -10.65
N VAL A 150 -12.04 -5.36 -9.72
CA VAL A 150 -12.18 -6.09 -8.46
C VAL A 150 -13.20 -5.42 -7.52
N ASP A 151 -13.38 -4.11 -7.60
CA ASP A 151 -14.26 -3.37 -6.68
C ASP A 151 -15.73 -3.71 -6.88
N GLU A 152 -16.16 -3.81 -8.15
CA GLU A 152 -17.51 -4.26 -8.47
C GLU A 152 -17.74 -5.70 -8.01
N TRP A 153 -16.77 -6.59 -8.22
CA TRP A 153 -16.91 -7.97 -7.78
C TRP A 153 -16.94 -8.10 -6.25
N ILE A 154 -16.10 -7.35 -5.51
CA ILE A 154 -16.09 -7.32 -4.04
C ILE A 154 -17.47 -6.94 -3.51
N VAL A 155 -18.12 -5.90 -4.06
CA VAL A 155 -19.46 -5.50 -3.59
C VAL A 155 -20.48 -6.65 -3.65
N TYR A 156 -20.37 -7.55 -4.62
CA TYR A 156 -21.35 -8.64 -4.82
C TYR A 156 -20.93 -10.00 -4.28
N HIS A 157 -19.62 -10.26 -4.23
CA HIS A 157 -19.07 -11.58 -3.95
C HIS A 157 -18.02 -11.58 -2.84
N ALA A 158 -17.69 -10.42 -2.24
CA ALA A 158 -16.76 -10.35 -1.11
C ALA A 158 -17.10 -11.31 0.02
N PRO A 159 -18.36 -11.54 0.41
CA PRO A 159 -18.66 -12.53 1.45
C PRO A 159 -18.06 -13.89 1.09
N THR A 160 -18.36 -14.40 -0.12
CA THR A 160 -17.86 -15.70 -0.61
C THR A 160 -16.35 -15.69 -0.85
N GLY A 161 -15.80 -14.59 -1.36
CA GLY A 161 -14.38 -14.47 -1.64
C GLY A 161 -13.51 -14.35 -0.40
N ILE A 162 -13.99 -13.68 0.64
CA ILE A 162 -13.34 -13.61 1.95
C ILE A 162 -13.29 -15.00 2.58
N TYR A 163 -14.39 -15.77 2.52
CA TYR A 163 -14.39 -17.17 2.97
C TYR A 163 -13.38 -18.03 2.21
N LEU A 164 -13.38 -17.93 0.88
CA LEU A 164 -12.49 -18.72 0.04
C LEU A 164 -11.01 -18.41 0.34
N PHE A 165 -10.65 -17.15 0.57
CA PHE A 165 -9.26 -16.78 0.91
C PHE A 165 -8.84 -17.06 2.33
N ASN A 166 -9.79 -17.13 3.24
CA ASN A 166 -9.55 -17.60 4.59
C ASN A 166 -9.18 -19.10 4.63
N LEU A 167 -9.42 -19.82 3.53
CA LEU A 167 -9.22 -21.27 3.39
C LEU A 167 -8.16 -21.64 2.32
N ILE A 168 -7.86 -20.76 1.36
CA ILE A 168 -6.88 -21.01 0.29
C ILE A 168 -5.49 -20.50 0.66
N GLY A 169 -4.49 -21.39 0.63
CA GLY A 169 -3.06 -21.07 0.72
C GLY A 169 -2.27 -22.11 1.50
N VAL A 170 -0.94 -21.96 1.54
CA VAL A 170 -0.02 -22.82 2.32
C VAL A 170 -0.10 -22.53 3.83
N SER A 171 -0.69 -21.41 4.22
CA SER A 171 -1.00 -21.07 5.61
C SER A 171 -2.21 -20.12 5.61
N PRO A 172 -3.43 -20.66 5.66
CA PRO A 172 -4.64 -19.86 5.62
C PRO A 172 -4.71 -18.92 6.84
N PRO A 173 -5.25 -17.71 6.68
CA PRO A 173 -5.40 -16.76 7.80
C PRO A 173 -6.15 -17.32 9.00
N LEU A 174 -7.12 -18.23 8.78
CA LEU A 174 -7.87 -18.89 9.85
C LEU A 174 -7.00 -19.81 10.71
N GLU A 175 -6.07 -20.54 10.10
CA GLU A 175 -5.14 -21.43 10.81
C GLU A 175 -4.27 -20.61 11.77
N LYS A 176 -3.78 -19.45 11.32
CA LYS A 176 -2.97 -18.53 12.15
C LYS A 176 -3.74 -17.94 13.33
N LEU A 177 -5.07 -17.89 13.23
CA LEU A 177 -5.95 -17.42 14.29
C LEU A 177 -6.42 -18.55 15.22
N GLY A 178 -5.95 -19.79 15.00
CA GLY A 178 -6.30 -20.96 15.81
C GLY A 178 -7.65 -21.59 15.45
N PHE A 179 -8.23 -21.24 14.30
CA PHE A 179 -9.45 -21.87 13.80
C PHE A 179 -9.11 -23.07 12.92
N SER A 180 -9.96 -24.11 12.97
CA SER A 180 -9.85 -25.23 12.04
C SER A 180 -10.00 -24.73 10.60
N THR A 181 -9.12 -25.19 9.72
CA THR A 181 -9.18 -24.97 8.27
C THR A 181 -9.66 -26.20 7.52
N ASP A 182 -10.05 -27.27 8.22
CA ASP A 182 -10.66 -28.42 7.58
C ASP A 182 -12.08 -28.06 7.13
N LEU A 183 -12.26 -28.05 5.81
CA LEU A 183 -13.53 -27.79 5.16
C LEU A 183 -14.63 -28.73 5.66
N ARG A 184 -14.30 -29.99 5.96
CA ARG A 184 -15.28 -30.97 6.41
C ARG A 184 -15.81 -30.62 7.78
N GLU A 185 -14.93 -30.28 8.71
CA GLU A 185 -15.27 -29.84 10.06
C GLU A 185 -16.10 -28.55 10.03
N ILE A 186 -15.65 -27.54 9.26
CA ILE A 186 -16.37 -26.26 9.11
C ILE A 186 -17.77 -26.49 8.55
N LEU A 187 -17.91 -27.26 7.47
CA LEU A 187 -19.22 -27.53 6.86
C LEU A 187 -20.13 -28.35 7.78
N SER A 188 -19.56 -29.27 8.56
CA SER A 188 -20.31 -30.08 9.53
C SER A 188 -20.82 -29.28 10.74
N SER A 189 -20.18 -28.16 11.07
CA SER A 189 -20.57 -27.29 12.18
C SER A 189 -21.82 -26.44 11.90
N VAL A 190 -22.21 -26.32 10.62
CA VAL A 190 -23.33 -25.46 10.20
C VAL A 190 -24.62 -26.28 10.12
N ARG A 191 -25.66 -25.83 10.84
CA ARG A 191 -27.00 -26.42 10.74
C ARG A 191 -27.57 -26.26 9.33
N TYR A 192 -28.23 -27.29 8.81
CA TYR A 192 -28.79 -27.31 7.46
C TYR A 192 -29.77 -26.15 7.18
N GLU A 193 -30.59 -25.79 8.17
CA GLU A 193 -31.52 -24.66 8.07
C GLU A 193 -30.80 -23.32 7.84
N THR A 194 -29.71 -23.09 8.57
CA THR A 194 -28.86 -21.91 8.39
C THR A 194 -28.26 -21.87 6.99
N PHE A 195 -27.75 -23.01 6.50
CA PHE A 195 -27.26 -23.14 5.14
C PHE A 195 -28.33 -22.81 4.10
N ARG A 196 -29.53 -23.39 4.20
CA ARG A 196 -30.64 -23.14 3.26
C ARG A 196 -31.07 -21.68 3.25
N ASN A 197 -31.13 -21.04 4.41
CA ASN A 197 -31.45 -19.61 4.50
C ASN A 197 -30.39 -18.75 3.82
N CYS A 198 -29.10 -19.03 4.04
CA CYS A 198 -28.01 -18.32 3.37
C CYS A 198 -28.02 -18.53 1.84
N VAL A 199 -28.31 -19.74 1.36
CA VAL A 199 -28.45 -20.03 -0.08
C VAL A 199 -29.61 -19.23 -0.70
N ASN A 200 -30.77 -19.21 -0.04
CA ASN A 200 -31.93 -18.45 -0.51
C ASN A 200 -31.65 -16.93 -0.57
N GLU A 201 -30.96 -16.38 0.44
CA GLU A 201 -30.51 -14.99 0.39
C GLU A 201 -29.54 -14.72 -0.76
N TYR A 202 -28.59 -15.64 -0.98
CA TYR A 202 -27.62 -15.53 -2.06
C TYR A 202 -28.31 -15.54 -3.43
N GLU A 203 -29.28 -16.42 -3.65
CA GLU A 203 -30.08 -16.45 -4.87
C GLU A 203 -30.87 -15.16 -5.09
N LYS A 204 -31.48 -14.60 -4.04
CA LYS A 204 -32.16 -13.29 -4.11
C LYS A 204 -31.19 -12.19 -4.54
N ARG A 205 -29.97 -12.14 -3.97
CA ARG A 205 -28.94 -11.15 -4.34
C ARG A 205 -28.48 -11.35 -5.79
N ARG A 206 -28.25 -12.60 -6.21
CA ARG A 206 -27.87 -12.95 -7.59
C ARG A 206 -28.94 -12.55 -8.60
N ASN A 207 -30.21 -12.71 -8.26
CA ASN A 207 -31.31 -12.32 -9.15
C ASN A 207 -31.41 -10.79 -9.28
N LYS A 208 -31.23 -10.04 -8.18
CA LYS A 208 -31.12 -8.57 -8.22
C LYS A 208 -29.97 -8.11 -9.12
N ASP A 209 -28.80 -8.76 -9.06
CA ASP A 209 -27.66 -8.42 -9.92
C ASP A 209 -27.93 -8.72 -11.41
N ARG A 210 -28.61 -9.82 -11.72
CA ARG A 210 -29.03 -10.11 -13.11
C ARG A 210 -29.93 -9.01 -13.67
N ILE A 211 -30.86 -8.51 -12.86
CA ILE A 211 -31.75 -7.41 -13.23
C ILE A 211 -30.94 -6.12 -13.46
N ARG A 212 -30.05 -5.77 -12.53
CA ARG A 212 -29.16 -4.61 -12.66
C ARG A 212 -28.28 -4.67 -13.90
N LYS A 213 -27.67 -5.83 -14.21
CA LYS A 213 -26.83 -6.01 -15.40
C LYS A 213 -27.60 -5.88 -16.70
N ARG A 214 -28.87 -6.30 -16.73
CA ARG A 214 -29.77 -6.02 -17.87
C ARG A 214 -30.07 -4.53 -17.95
N ALA A 215 -30.39 -3.88 -16.83
CA ALA A 215 -30.62 -2.43 -16.77
C ALA A 215 -29.43 -1.65 -17.34
N ASN A 216 -28.22 -1.95 -16.87
CA ASN A 216 -27.00 -1.27 -17.32
C ASN A 216 -26.67 -1.50 -18.80
N ARG A 217 -27.21 -2.55 -19.44
CA ARG A 217 -27.04 -2.81 -20.87
C ARG A 217 -28.09 -2.09 -21.71
N ASN A 218 -29.35 -2.11 -21.27
CA ASN A 218 -30.46 -1.46 -21.93
C ASN A 218 -31.60 -1.21 -20.92
N ILE A 219 -31.73 0.04 -20.48
CA ILE A 219 -32.69 0.44 -19.44
C ILE A 219 -34.13 0.32 -19.96
N ASP A 220 -34.37 0.72 -21.20
CA ASP A 220 -35.71 0.80 -21.79
C ASP A 220 -36.32 -0.60 -22.00
N GLU A 221 -35.52 -1.55 -22.47
CA GLU A 221 -35.94 -2.94 -22.65
C GLU A 221 -36.28 -3.62 -21.31
N LEU A 222 -35.51 -3.32 -20.25
CA LEU A 222 -35.81 -3.82 -18.92
C LEU A 222 -37.13 -3.23 -18.39
N LEU A 223 -37.32 -1.91 -18.50
CA LEU A 223 -38.54 -1.23 -18.05
C LEU A 223 -39.78 -1.78 -18.75
N MET A 224 -39.71 -1.99 -20.07
CA MET A 224 -40.79 -2.63 -20.83
C MET A 224 -41.08 -4.05 -20.33
N SER A 225 -40.05 -4.87 -20.07
CA SER A 225 -40.23 -6.22 -19.54
C SER A 225 -40.86 -6.26 -18.12
N VAL A 226 -40.60 -5.23 -17.31
CA VAL A 226 -41.19 -5.08 -15.97
C VAL A 226 -42.64 -4.64 -16.07
N LEU A 227 -42.95 -3.70 -16.96
CA LEU A 227 -44.33 -3.27 -17.24
C LEU A 227 -45.19 -4.41 -17.76
N GLU A 228 -44.67 -5.24 -18.66
CA GLU A 228 -45.33 -6.44 -19.19
C GLU A 228 -45.70 -7.43 -18.07
N LYS A 229 -44.75 -7.72 -17.18
CA LYS A 229 -44.97 -8.64 -16.05
C LYS A 229 -45.96 -8.08 -15.02
N ASN A 230 -45.93 -6.78 -14.78
CA ASN A 230 -46.87 -6.13 -13.88
C ASN A 230 -48.29 -6.14 -14.46
N LYS A 231 -48.46 -5.97 -15.77
CA LYS A 231 -49.77 -6.12 -16.44
C LYS A 231 -50.35 -7.52 -16.25
N ILE A 232 -49.52 -8.57 -16.41
CA ILE A 232 -49.94 -9.97 -16.22
C ILE A 232 -50.34 -10.25 -14.77
N LEU A 233 -49.61 -9.70 -13.79
CA LEU A 233 -49.94 -9.86 -12.37
C LEU A 233 -51.23 -9.14 -11.97
N VAL A 234 -51.51 -7.99 -12.58
CA VAL A 234 -52.74 -7.21 -12.36
C VAL A 234 -53.95 -7.81 -13.08
N SER A 235 -53.75 -8.58 -14.15
CA SER A 235 -54.84 -9.23 -14.90
C SER A 235 -55.25 -10.61 -14.35
N VAL A 236 -54.48 -11.17 -13.41
CA VAL A 236 -54.71 -12.51 -12.82
C VAL A 236 -55.14 -12.43 -11.34
N GLY A 237 -55.13 -11.23 -10.74
CA GLY A 237 -55.74 -10.94 -9.43
C GLY A 237 -57.09 -10.26 -9.60
#